data_AF-A0A9J6G5N8-F1
#
_entry.id   AF-A0A9J6G5N8-F1
#
_cell.length_a   1.000
_cell.length_b   1.000
_cell.length_c   1.000
_cell.angle_alpha   90.00
_cell.angle_beta   90.00
_cell.angle_gamma   90.00
#
_symmetry.space_group_name_H-M   'P 1'
#
loop_
_entity.id
_entity.type
_entity.pdbx_description
1 polymer ?
#
loop_
_entity_poly.entity_id
_entity_poly.type
_entity_poly.pdbx_seq_one_letter_code
_entity_poly.pdbx_strand_id
1 'polypeptide(L)'
;MSYFPFVQVVRQKDAHFSRISTKVGDAVLLERNELDLIESQFVPPAMATILAPNAVRLYYSNEAVNAYNVALAKGDPGSVQILARDQLRGLVT
;
A
#
# COMPACT_ATOMS: atom_id res chain seq x y z
N MET A 1 -3.80 21.01 -28.04
CA MET A 1 -3.47 20.81 -26.61
C MET A 1 -2.14 20.07 -26.56
N SER A 2 -1.14 20.61 -25.86
CA SER A 2 0.16 19.95 -25.72
C SER A 2 0.17 19.12 -24.44
N TYR A 3 0.64 17.87 -24.54
CA TYR A 3 0.78 16.94 -23.41
C TYR A 3 2.22 16.96 -22.89
N PHE A 4 2.41 17.05 -21.58
CA PHE A 4 3.72 17.10 -20.93
C PHE A 4 3.78 16.05 -19.80
N PRO A 5 4.20 14.81 -20.10
CA PRO A 5 4.27 13.77 -19.10
C PRO A 5 5.41 14.02 -18.10
N PHE A 6 5.15 13.71 -16.83
CA PHE A 6 6.24 13.53 -15.87
C PHE A 6 6.91 12.19 -16.12
N VAL A 7 8.23 12.21 -16.31
CA VAL A 7 9.03 11.03 -16.69
C VAL A 7 9.87 10.48 -15.55
N GLN A 8 9.86 11.13 -14.37
CA GLN A 8 10.72 10.79 -13.25
C GLN A 8 9.93 10.43 -12.00
N VAL A 9 10.30 9.29 -11.40
CA VAL A 9 9.83 8.86 -10.08
C VAL A 9 10.65 9.58 -9.01
N VAL A 10 9.96 10.24 -8.07
CA VAL A 10 10.61 11.04 -6.99
C VAL A 10 10.44 10.44 -5.59
N ARG A 11 9.47 9.54 -5.39
CA ARG A 11 9.15 8.95 -4.08
C ARG A 11 10.08 7.80 -3.73
N GLN A 12 10.39 6.94 -4.69
CA GLN A 12 11.26 5.78 -4.51
C GLN A 12 12.70 6.18 -4.86
N LYS A 13 13.63 6.03 -3.89
CA LYS A 13 15.07 6.29 -4.12
C LYS A 13 15.76 5.15 -4.86
N ASP A 14 15.28 3.92 -4.66
CA ASP A 14 15.84 2.73 -5.31
C ASP A 14 15.37 2.65 -6.77
N ALA A 15 16.33 2.66 -7.70
CA ALA A 15 16.05 2.67 -9.13
C ALA A 15 15.44 1.34 -9.61
N HIS A 16 15.83 0.22 -9.00
CA HIS A 16 15.33 -1.10 -9.36
C HIS A 16 13.85 -1.26 -8.95
N PHE A 17 13.52 -0.87 -7.72
CA PHE A 17 12.15 -0.87 -7.22
C PHE A 17 11.27 0.14 -7.96
N SER A 18 11.82 1.29 -8.34
CA SER A 18 11.12 2.28 -9.19
C SER A 18 10.75 1.68 -10.54
N ARG A 19 11.69 0.98 -11.20
CA ARG A 19 11.46 0.32 -12.49
C ARG A 19 10.37 -0.75 -12.40
N ILE A 20 10.41 -1.59 -11.37
CA ILE A 20 9.37 -2.61 -11.12
C ILE A 20 8.01 -1.94 -10.90
N SER A 21 7.96 -0.87 -10.10
CA SER A 21 6.72 -0.12 -9.85
C SER A 21 6.15 0.50 -11.14
N THR A 22 7.00 1.03 -12.01
CA THR A 22 6.60 1.55 -13.33
C THR A 22 6.02 0.45 -14.20
N LYS A 23 6.67 -0.73 -14.31
CA LYS A 23 6.15 -1.88 -15.06
C LYS A 23 4.75 -2.29 -14.58
N VAL A 24 4.54 -2.37 -13.26
CA VAL A 24 3.23 -2.68 -12.67
C VAL A 24 2.19 -1.62 -13.06
N GLY A 25 2.54 -0.33 -12.99
CA GLY A 25 1.66 0.77 -13.39
C GLY A 25 1.29 0.75 -14.88
N ASP A 26 2.22 0.33 -15.73
CA ASP A 26 2.04 0.20 -17.18
C ASP A 26 1.41 -1.14 -17.60
N ALA A 27 1.02 -1.99 -16.64
CA ALA A 27 0.53 -3.35 -16.86
C ALA A 27 1.47 -4.24 -17.68
N VAL A 28 2.78 -3.99 -17.58
CA VAL A 28 3.83 -4.78 -18.20
C VAL A 28 4.15 -5.98 -17.32
N LEU A 29 4.25 -7.17 -17.92
CA LEU A 29 4.62 -8.39 -17.22
C LEU A 29 6.02 -8.25 -16.57
N LEU A 30 6.11 -8.67 -15.31
CA LEU A 30 7.36 -8.72 -14.59
C LEU A 30 8.17 -9.94 -14.99
N GLU A 31 9.49 -9.77 -15.02
CA GLU A 31 10.44 -10.86 -15.21
C GLU A 31 10.53 -11.71 -13.94
N ARG A 32 11.02 -12.95 -14.07
CA ARG A 32 11.05 -13.89 -12.95
C ARG A 32 11.84 -13.37 -11.75
N ASN A 33 13.00 -12.75 -11.99
CA ASN A 33 13.80 -12.11 -10.95
C ASN A 33 13.11 -10.91 -10.28
N GLU A 34 12.27 -10.17 -11.00
CA GLU A 34 11.48 -9.06 -10.45
C GLU A 34 10.34 -9.60 -9.57
N LEU A 35 9.71 -10.71 -9.98
CA LEU A 35 8.74 -11.44 -9.16
C LEU A 35 9.40 -11.99 -7.90
N ASP A 36 10.54 -12.68 -8.03
CA ASP A 36 11.30 -13.24 -6.90
C ASP A 36 11.64 -12.13 -5.87
N LEU A 37 12.00 -10.93 -6.35
CA LEU A 37 12.26 -9.79 -5.46
C LEU A 37 11.00 -9.35 -4.69
N ILE A 38 9.86 -9.22 -5.36
CA ILE A 38 8.60 -8.84 -4.70
C ILE A 38 8.18 -9.92 -3.71
N GLU A 39 8.23 -11.18 -4.12
CA GLU A 39 7.85 -12.34 -3.31
C GLU A 39 8.74 -12.48 -2.07
N SER A 40 10.03 -12.17 -2.17
CA SER A 40 10.95 -12.18 -1.02
C SER A 40 10.58 -11.21 0.10
N GLN A 41 9.77 -10.19 -0.19
CA GLN A 41 9.30 -9.22 0.80
C GLN A 41 8.01 -9.66 1.50
N PHE A 42 7.37 -10.74 1.05
CA PHE A 42 6.21 -11.28 1.75
C PHE A 42 6.63 -11.93 3.06
N VAL A 43 6.08 -11.40 4.14
CA VAL A 43 6.21 -11.98 5.47
C VAL A 43 4.82 -12.34 6.00
N PRO A 44 4.71 -13.40 6.83
CA PRO A 44 3.44 -13.74 7.46
C PRO A 44 2.88 -12.57 8.30
N PRO A 45 1.55 -12.42 8.42
CA PRO A 45 0.94 -11.30 9.15
C PRO A 45 1.45 -11.11 10.58
N ALA A 46 1.63 -12.21 11.32
CA ALA A 46 2.16 -12.15 12.68
C ALA A 46 3.59 -11.57 12.72
N MET A 47 4.43 -11.90 11.73
CA MET A 47 5.79 -11.42 11.64
C MET A 47 5.85 -9.97 11.16
N ALA A 48 4.94 -9.56 10.28
CA ALA A 48 4.79 -8.16 9.87
C ALA A 48 4.53 -7.24 11.07
N THR A 49 3.66 -7.66 11.99
CA THR A 49 3.34 -6.90 13.22
C THR A 49 4.56 -6.72 14.13
N ILE A 50 5.47 -7.70 14.16
CA ILE A 50 6.71 -7.61 14.95
C ILE A 50 7.74 -6.72 14.24
N LEU A 51 7.95 -6.92 12.93
CA LEU A 51 8.98 -6.21 12.16
C LEU A 51 8.65 -4.73 11.94
N ALA A 52 7.36 -4.41 11.81
CA ALA A 52 6.90 -3.07 11.52
C ALA A 52 5.59 -2.78 12.27
N PRO A 53 5.63 -2.63 13.61
CA PRO A 53 4.43 -2.49 14.44
C PRO A 53 3.61 -1.24 14.10
N ASN A 54 4.27 -0.17 13.65
CA ASN A 54 3.65 1.12 13.33
C ASN A 54 3.37 1.31 11.83
N ALA A 55 3.57 0.29 11.01
CA ALA A 55 3.34 0.41 9.58
C ALA A 55 1.84 0.38 9.24
N VAL A 56 1.46 1.20 8.28
CA VAL A 56 0.11 1.17 7.69
C VAL A 56 -0.06 -0.12 6.90
N ARG A 57 -1.15 -0.84 7.16
CA ARG A 57 -1.52 -2.06 6.44
C ARG A 57 -2.55 -1.74 5.37
N LEU A 58 -2.29 -2.18 4.15
CA LEU A 58 -3.21 -2.04 3.03
C LEU A 58 -4.06 -3.30 2.91
N TYR A 59 -5.36 -3.12 2.75
CA TYR A 59 -6.34 -4.19 2.58
C TYR A 59 -7.19 -3.96 1.35
N TYR A 60 -7.73 -5.05 0.79
CA TYR A 60 -8.59 -4.99 -0.38
C TYR A 60 -9.97 -4.39 -0.08
N SER A 61 -10.52 -4.59 1.12
CA SER A 61 -11.88 -4.16 1.49
C SER A 61 -11.91 -3.27 2.73
N ASN A 62 -12.89 -2.36 2.76
CA ASN A 62 -13.16 -1.51 3.92
C ASN A 62 -13.53 -2.32 5.17
N GLU A 63 -14.18 -3.47 4.99
CA GLU A 63 -14.50 -4.38 6.08
C GLU A 63 -13.22 -4.90 6.77
N ALA A 64 -12.22 -5.31 5.97
CA ALA A 64 -10.94 -5.76 6.49
C ALA A 64 -10.15 -4.62 7.17
N VAL A 65 -10.18 -3.41 6.61
CA VAL A 65 -9.60 -2.21 7.25
C VAL A 65 -10.26 -1.97 8.61
N ASN A 66 -11.59 -2.01 8.67
CA ASN A 66 -12.33 -1.77 9.91
C ASN A 66 -12.02 -2.84 10.95
N ALA A 67 -12.01 -4.12 10.57
CA ALA A 67 -11.66 -5.22 11.45
C ALA A 67 -10.25 -5.05 12.04
N TYR A 68 -9.26 -4.68 11.22
CA TYR A 68 -7.90 -4.43 11.66
C TYR A 68 -7.80 -3.24 12.64
N ASN A 69 -8.40 -2.11 12.29
CA ASN A 69 -8.35 -0.90 13.12
C ASN A 69 -9.07 -1.09 14.46
N VAL A 70 -10.20 -1.80 14.48
CA VAL A 70 -10.92 -2.14 15.73
C VAL A 70 -10.07 -3.05 16.61
N ALA A 71 -9.38 -4.03 16.03
CA ALA A 71 -8.49 -4.91 16.78
C ALA A 71 -7.31 -4.15 17.39
N LEU A 72 -6.71 -3.22 16.63
CA LEU A 72 -5.61 -2.38 17.09
C LEU A 72 -6.03 -1.44 18.23
N ALA A 73 -7.17 -0.77 18.09
CA ALA A 73 -7.68 0.17 19.10
C ALA A 73 -7.99 -0.53 20.44
N LYS A 74 -8.50 -1.77 20.41
CA LYS A 74 -8.75 -2.57 21.63
C LYS A 74 -7.48 -2.85 22.44
N GLY A 75 -6.30 -2.80 21.81
CA GLY A 75 -5.00 -3.05 22.45
C GLY A 75 -4.33 -1.80 23.03
N ASP A 76 -4.83 -0.60 22.75
CA ASP A 76 -4.18 0.66 23.14
C ASP A 76 -5.08 1.48 24.09
N PRO A 77 -4.68 1.64 25.38
CA PRO A 77 -5.45 2.40 26.37
C PRO A 77 -5.64 3.89 26.05
N GLY A 78 -4.90 4.44 25.07
CA GLY A 78 -5.00 5.83 24.62
C GLY A 78 -5.69 6.04 23.27
N SER A 79 -6.27 4.99 22.67
CA SER A 79 -6.80 5.08 21.31
C SER A 79 -8.01 6.01 21.20
N VAL A 80 -7.85 7.10 20.44
CA VAL A 80 -8.93 8.01 20.05
C VAL A 80 -9.59 7.46 18.79
N GLN A 81 -10.92 7.29 18.82
CA GLN A 81 -11.70 6.94 17.63
C GLN A 81 -11.58 8.07 16.58
N ILE A 82 -10.79 7.87 15.53
CA ILE A 82 -10.74 8.79 14.40
C ILE A 82 -12.00 8.53 13.54
N LEU A 83 -12.97 9.46 13.62
CA LEU A 83 -14.22 9.44 12.86
C LEU A 83 -14.05 9.92 11.40
N ALA A 84 -12.82 10.21 10.96
CA ALA A 84 -12.55 10.63 9.59
C ALA A 84 -12.83 9.46 8.63
N ARG A 85 -13.96 9.54 7.93
CA ARG A 85 -14.30 8.66 6.81
C ARG A 85 -13.98 9.39 5.52
N ASP A 86 -13.11 8.82 4.70
CA ASP A 86 -12.96 9.30 3.33
C ASP A 86 -14.27 9.05 2.58
N GLN A 87 -14.98 10.13 2.25
CA GLN A 87 -16.09 10.08 1.29
C GLN A 87 -15.51 10.22 -0.12
N LEU A 88 -15.29 9.09 -0.80
CA LEU A 88 -15.06 9.11 -2.24
C LEU A 88 -16.38 9.46 -2.94
N ARG A 89 -16.63 10.75 -3.16
CA ARG A 89 -17.70 11.21 -4.05
C ARG A 89 -17.21 11.13 -5.49
N GLY A 90 -17.27 9.94 -6.07
CA GLY A 90 -17.25 9.76 -7.52
C GLY A 90 -18.65 9.93 -8.07
N LEU A 91 -18.83 10.90 -8.97
CA LEU A 91 -20.06 11.07 -9.76
C LEU A 91 -20.41 9.76 -10.45
N VAL A 92 -21.59 9.24 -10.12
CA VAL A 92 -22.30 8.29 -10.98
C VAL A 92 -22.65 9.06 -12.26
N THR A 93 -21.99 8.71 -13.36
CA THR A 93 -22.52 8.95 -14.71
C THR A 93 -23.42 7.79 -15.08
#